data_AF-A0A0B5CGB3-F1
#
_entry.id   AF-A0A0B5CGB3-F1
#
_cell.length_a   1.000
_cell.length_b   1.000
_cell.length_c   1.000
_cell.angle_alpha   90.00
_cell.angle_beta   90.00
_cell.angle_gamma   90.00
#
_symmetry.space_group_name_H-M   'P 1'
#
loop_
_entity.id
_entity.type
_entity.pdbx_description
1 polymer ?
#
loop_
_entity_poly.entity_id
_entity_poly.type
_entity_poly.pdbx_seq_one_letter_code
_entity_poly.pdbx_strand_id
1 'polypeptide(L)'
;MEFLKTILVVVITGWIGNKITQIFQEKSFRNQQKVKNAETEMERITEISTRLIQAASKRRFALQNLVDELIGNKDIERDDITSLRKNYRETVQVWNGELQLLMLELSSLSLDNLAMRLEDSVHRQFVLAHQDIKSYLVNQEKNKLDDIVSRLNQVYASTQNINNTLIKEAHNKKEEILHGDTEKLSIWNLDKAPNWILFVAIFHSTPNNLRIPRSF
;
A
#
# COMPACT_ATOMS: atom_id res chain seq x y z
N MET A 1 -5.94 -46.89 -48.70
CA MET A 1 -6.90 -46.42 -47.66
C MET A 1 -6.20 -45.96 -46.39
N GLU A 2 -5.15 -46.66 -45.93
CA GLU A 2 -4.43 -46.27 -44.70
C GLU A 2 -3.67 -44.94 -44.81
N PHE A 3 -3.01 -44.67 -45.93
CA PHE A 3 -2.26 -43.43 -46.14
C PHE A 3 -3.14 -42.16 -46.03
N LEU A 4 -4.35 -42.20 -46.58
CA LEU A 4 -5.34 -41.12 -46.46
C LEU A 4 -5.81 -40.93 -45.03
N LYS A 5 -6.01 -42.01 -44.26
CA LYS A 5 -6.32 -41.95 -42.82
C LYS A 5 -5.20 -41.30 -42.03
N THR A 6 -3.94 -41.69 -42.28
CA THR A 6 -2.77 -41.12 -41.60
C THR A 6 -2.65 -39.61 -41.84
N ILE A 7 -2.83 -39.16 -43.09
CA ILE A 7 -2.83 -37.73 -43.42
C ILE A 7 -3.97 -36.99 -42.72
N LEU A 8 -5.18 -37.54 -42.73
CA LEU A 8 -6.34 -36.94 -42.07
C LEU A 8 -6.13 -36.80 -40.55
N VAL A 9 -5.57 -37.83 -39.91
CA VAL A 9 -5.24 -37.79 -38.48
C VAL A 9 -4.18 -36.74 -38.20
N VAL A 10 -3.10 -36.66 -38.98
CA VAL A 10 -2.05 -35.64 -38.78
C VAL A 10 -2.59 -34.21 -38.94
N VAL A 11 -3.43 -33.96 -39.95
CA VAL A 11 -4.03 -32.63 -40.18
C VAL A 11 -5.00 -32.27 -39.05
N ILE A 12 -5.87 -33.19 -38.64
CA ILE A 12 -6.80 -32.96 -37.53
C ILE A 12 -6.04 -32.74 -36.22
N THR A 13 -5.01 -33.56 -35.94
CA THR A 13 -4.23 -33.47 -34.71
C THR A 13 -3.39 -32.20 -34.68
N GLY A 14 -2.79 -31.81 -35.81
CA GLY A 14 -2.05 -30.54 -35.94
C GLY A 14 -2.95 -29.32 -35.81
N TRP A 15 -4.16 -29.35 -36.39
CA TRP A 15 -5.11 -28.26 -36.29
C TRP A 15 -5.72 -28.12 -34.89
N ILE A 16 -6.14 -29.24 -34.27
CA ILE A 16 -6.63 -29.26 -32.89
C ILE A 16 -5.53 -28.87 -31.91
N GLY A 17 -4.31 -29.41 -32.10
CA GLY A 17 -3.14 -29.09 -31.28
C GLY A 17 -2.80 -27.60 -31.33
N ASN A 18 -2.79 -27.00 -32.52
CA ASN A 18 -2.58 -25.55 -32.67
C ASN A 18 -3.68 -24.72 -32.01
N LYS A 19 -4.97 -25.10 -32.17
CA LYS A 19 -6.08 -24.40 -31.51
C LYS A 19 -5.99 -24.46 -29.99
N ILE A 20 -5.71 -25.63 -29.43
CA ILE A 20 -5.52 -25.81 -27.99
C ILE A 20 -4.34 -24.95 -27.52
N THR A 21 -3.21 -25.03 -28.23
CA THR A 21 -2.00 -24.25 -27.90
C THR A 21 -2.28 -22.75 -27.91
N GLN A 22 -3.00 -22.23 -28.91
CA GLN A 22 -3.39 -20.82 -28.98
C GLN A 22 -4.24 -20.39 -27.77
N ILE A 23 -5.25 -21.17 -27.40
CA ILE A 23 -6.10 -20.87 -26.23
C ILE A 23 -5.28 -20.83 -24.94
N PHE A 24 -4.38 -21.80 -24.74
CA PHE A 24 -3.51 -21.83 -23.57
C PHE A 24 -2.51 -20.66 -23.56
N GLN A 25 -1.95 -20.30 -24.72
CA GLN A 25 -1.05 -19.16 -24.86
C GLN A 25 -1.76 -17.83 -24.58
N GLU A 26 -2.95 -17.61 -25.14
CA GLU A 26 -3.76 -16.42 -24.87
C GLU A 26 -4.14 -16.30 -23.39
N LYS A 27 -4.58 -17.40 -22.77
CA LYS A 27 -4.92 -17.43 -21.34
C LYS A 27 -3.68 -17.13 -20.48
N SER A 28 -2.55 -17.75 -20.80
CA SER A 28 -1.27 -17.51 -20.10
C SER A 28 -0.82 -16.05 -20.23
N PHE A 29 -0.88 -15.49 -21.44
CA PHE A 29 -0.52 -14.09 -21.70
C PHE A 29 -1.40 -13.11 -20.92
N ARG A 30 -2.73 -13.30 -20.93
CA ARG A 30 -3.65 -12.47 -20.13
C ARG A 30 -3.35 -12.58 -18.64
N ASN A 31 -3.03 -13.78 -18.15
CA ASN A 31 -2.67 -13.96 -16.74
C ASN A 31 -1.36 -13.25 -16.40
N GLN A 32 -0.33 -13.37 -17.24
CA GLN A 32 0.93 -12.64 -17.07
C GLN A 32 0.72 -11.11 -17.07
N GLN A 33 -0.15 -10.59 -17.94
CA GLN A 33 -0.47 -9.17 -17.95
C GLN A 33 -1.17 -8.71 -16.67
N LYS A 34 -2.11 -9.50 -16.15
CA LYS A 34 -2.76 -9.23 -14.85
C LYS A 34 -1.75 -9.22 -13.70
N VAL A 35 -0.89 -10.25 -13.64
CA VAL A 35 0.19 -10.37 -12.64
C VAL A 35 1.07 -9.12 -12.70
N LYS A 36 1.57 -8.75 -13.88
CA LYS A 36 2.45 -7.60 -14.07
C LYS A 36 1.81 -6.28 -13.64
N ASN A 37 0.56 -6.04 -14.03
CA ASN A 37 -0.15 -4.82 -13.64
C ASN A 37 -0.30 -4.72 -12.12
N ALA A 38 -0.66 -5.82 -11.48
CA ALA A 38 -0.84 -5.85 -10.04
C ALA A 38 0.50 -5.77 -9.27
N GLU A 39 1.59 -6.36 -9.78
CA GLU A 39 2.95 -6.13 -9.29
C GLU A 39 3.32 -4.64 -9.34
N THR A 40 3.06 -3.98 -10.48
CA THR A 40 3.31 -2.54 -10.62
C THR A 40 2.48 -1.71 -9.62
N GLU A 41 1.20 -2.05 -9.40
CA GLU A 41 0.39 -1.38 -8.39
C GLU A 41 0.91 -1.61 -6.97
N MET A 42 1.36 -2.83 -6.64
CA MET A 42 1.97 -3.13 -5.34
C MET A 42 3.27 -2.36 -5.10
N GLU A 43 4.13 -2.27 -6.12
CA GLU A 43 5.36 -1.48 -6.06
C GLU A 43 5.04 -0.01 -5.79
N ARG A 44 4.06 0.56 -6.51
CA ARG A 44 3.60 1.93 -6.29
C ARG A 44 3.08 2.15 -4.86
N ILE A 45 2.27 1.22 -4.33
CA ILE A 45 1.78 1.31 -2.94
C ILE A 45 2.94 1.28 -1.94
N THR A 46 3.94 0.43 -2.17
CA THR A 46 5.13 0.31 -1.30
C THR A 46 5.99 1.57 -1.34
N GLU A 47 6.13 2.18 -2.52
CA GLU A 47 6.82 3.45 -2.70
C GLU A 47 6.10 4.60 -1.98
N ILE A 48 4.77 4.71 -2.14
CA ILE A 48 3.93 5.68 -1.42
C ILE A 48 4.12 5.54 0.09
N SER A 49 4.06 4.30 0.59
CA SER A 49 4.29 3.97 2.00
C SER A 49 5.65 4.48 2.50
N THR A 50 6.71 4.23 1.73
CA THR A 50 8.08 4.64 2.09
C THR A 50 8.21 6.16 2.12
N ARG A 51 7.72 6.84 1.08
CA ARG A 51 7.77 8.31 0.95
C ARG A 51 6.96 8.99 2.05
N LEU A 52 5.77 8.48 2.36
CA LEU A 52 4.93 8.94 3.48
C LEU A 52 5.70 8.89 4.81
N ILE A 53 6.27 7.73 5.14
CA ILE A 53 7.02 7.57 6.40
C ILE A 53 8.19 8.55 6.45
N GLN A 54 8.97 8.65 5.36
CA GLN A 54 10.15 9.51 5.31
C GLN A 54 9.79 10.98 5.52
N ALA A 55 8.82 11.49 4.76
CA ALA A 55 8.43 12.90 4.83
C ALA A 55 7.78 13.26 6.17
N ALA A 56 6.86 12.43 6.67
CA ALA A 56 6.21 12.66 7.96
C ALA A 56 7.23 12.61 9.11
N SER A 57 8.12 11.60 9.10
CA SER A 57 9.14 11.43 10.15
C SER A 57 10.15 12.58 10.15
N LYS A 58 10.60 13.04 8.98
CA LYS A 58 11.55 14.15 8.87
C LYS A 58 10.98 15.44 9.46
N ARG A 59 9.73 15.79 9.11
CA ARG A 59 9.06 16.97 9.65
C ARG A 59 8.80 16.84 11.15
N ARG A 60 8.31 15.69 11.60
CA ARG A 60 8.08 15.41 13.03
C ARG A 60 9.37 15.56 13.84
N PHE A 61 10.47 14.97 13.37
CA PHE A 61 11.75 15.03 14.04
C PHE A 61 12.29 16.47 14.13
N ALA A 62 12.24 17.22 13.02
CA ALA A 62 12.67 18.62 13.04
C ALA A 62 11.86 19.49 14.02
N LEU A 63 10.54 19.27 14.09
CA LEU A 63 9.70 19.97 15.05
C LEU A 63 9.96 19.52 16.50
N GLN A 64 10.15 18.22 16.73
CA GLN A 64 10.48 17.69 18.06
C GLN A 64 11.77 18.32 18.58
N ASN A 65 12.83 18.34 17.77
CA ASN A 65 14.12 18.94 18.17
C ASN A 65 13.98 20.42 18.51
N LEU A 66 13.18 21.17 17.72
CA LEU A 66 12.90 22.56 18.02
C LEU A 66 12.16 22.71 19.36
N VAL A 67 11.15 21.89 19.61
CA VAL A 67 10.39 21.92 20.86
C VAL A 67 11.26 21.58 22.05
N ASP A 68 12.09 20.54 21.95
CA ASP A 68 12.99 20.12 23.02
C ASP A 68 13.97 21.24 23.41
N GLU A 69 14.53 21.94 22.41
CA GLU A 69 15.42 23.08 22.67
C GLU A 69 14.69 24.26 23.31
N LEU A 70 13.44 24.53 22.90
CA LEU A 70 12.60 25.60 23.46
C LEU A 70 12.10 25.30 24.88
N ILE A 71 12.00 24.02 25.27
CA ILE A 71 11.70 23.62 26.65
C ILE A 71 12.92 23.90 27.54
N GLY A 72 14.13 23.57 27.06
CA GLY A 72 15.37 23.69 27.82
C GLY A 72 15.89 25.12 27.98
N ASN A 73 15.52 26.04 27.07
CA ASN A 73 16.11 27.39 26.99
C ASN A 73 15.06 28.49 27.08
N LYS A 74 15.41 29.61 27.73
CA LYS A 74 14.55 30.80 27.83
C LYS A 74 14.79 31.83 26.73
N ASP A 75 15.97 31.80 26.11
CA ASP A 75 16.33 32.75 25.05
C ASP A 75 15.96 32.17 23.68
N ILE A 76 14.87 32.67 23.10
CA ILE A 76 14.32 32.20 21.83
C ILE A 76 15.07 32.71 20.60
N GLU A 77 15.97 33.70 20.76
CA GLU A 77 16.75 34.30 19.67
C GLU A 77 18.15 33.69 19.56
N ARG A 78 18.49 32.71 20.41
CA ARG A 78 19.76 32.00 20.36
C ARG A 78 20.00 31.36 18.97
N ASP A 79 21.24 31.40 18.50
CA ASP A 79 21.61 30.99 17.13
C ASP A 79 21.23 29.54 16.79
N ASP A 80 21.30 28.64 17.76
CA ASP A 80 20.89 27.24 17.63
C ASP A 80 19.38 27.09 17.42
N ILE A 81 18.56 27.80 18.20
CA ILE A 81 17.10 27.84 18.04
C ILE A 81 16.73 28.45 16.68
N THR A 82 17.41 29.53 16.28
CA THR A 82 17.21 30.14 14.95
C THR A 82 17.52 29.14 13.83
N SER A 83 18.59 28.36 13.98
CA SER A 83 18.97 27.30 13.03
C SER A 83 17.93 26.16 13.00
N LEU A 84 17.42 25.72 14.15
CA LEU A 84 16.37 24.72 14.25
C LEU A 84 15.05 25.20 13.63
N ARG A 85 14.69 26.48 13.81
CA ARG A 85 13.52 27.10 13.17
C ARG A 85 13.64 27.09 11.64
N LYS A 86 14.84 27.37 11.10
CA LYS A 86 15.10 27.31 9.66
C LYS A 86 14.93 25.87 9.14
N ASN A 87 15.58 24.90 9.79
CA ASN A 87 15.43 23.48 9.43
C ASN A 87 13.96 23.03 9.49
N TYR A 88 13.22 23.40 10.54
CA TYR A 88 11.79 23.10 10.62
C TYR A 88 11.01 23.67 9.42
N ARG A 89 11.22 24.95 9.06
CA ARG A 89 10.56 25.57 7.90
C ARG A 89 10.87 24.84 6.59
N GLU A 90 12.10 24.40 6.39
CA GLU A 90 12.49 23.60 5.21
C GLU A 90 11.73 22.26 5.19
N THR A 91 11.63 21.57 6.31
CA THR A 91 10.84 20.31 6.38
C THR A 91 9.35 20.51 6.17
N VAL A 92 8.79 21.67 6.52
CA VAL A 92 7.39 22.02 6.22
C VAL A 92 7.17 22.14 4.72
N GLN A 93 8.08 22.79 4.00
CA GLN A 93 7.99 22.92 2.53
C GLN A 93 8.08 21.56 1.85
N VAL A 94 9.04 20.73 2.26
CA VAL A 94 9.20 19.36 1.75
C VAL A 94 7.94 18.54 1.99
N TRP A 95 7.39 18.56 3.22
CA TRP A 95 6.15 17.85 3.53
C TRP A 95 4.98 18.33 2.66
N ASN A 96 4.81 19.64 2.49
CA ASN A 96 3.67 20.16 1.73
C ASN A 96 3.72 19.75 0.25
N GLY A 97 4.92 19.77 -0.35
CA GLY A 97 5.11 19.27 -1.72
C GLY A 97 4.83 17.76 -1.82
N GLU A 98 5.36 17.00 -0.87
CA GLU A 98 5.20 15.55 -0.84
C GLU A 98 3.74 15.12 -0.61
N LEU A 99 3.03 15.80 0.29
CA LEU A 99 1.63 15.55 0.60
C LEU A 99 0.77 15.60 -0.66
N GLN A 100 0.98 16.60 -1.51
CA GLN A 100 0.21 16.78 -2.74
C GLN A 100 0.44 15.62 -3.72
N LEU A 101 1.68 15.18 -3.86
CA LEU A 101 2.03 14.03 -4.70
C LEU A 101 1.39 12.74 -4.15
N LEU A 102 1.53 12.49 -2.84
CA LEU A 102 0.95 11.33 -2.18
C LEU A 102 -0.57 11.27 -2.35
N MET A 103 -1.28 12.40 -2.19
CA MET A 103 -2.74 12.45 -2.37
C MET A 103 -3.17 12.11 -3.80
N LEU A 104 -2.47 12.64 -4.81
CA LEU A 104 -2.76 12.34 -6.21
C LEU A 104 -2.51 10.86 -6.54
N GLU A 105 -1.40 10.31 -6.05
CA GLU A 105 -1.03 8.91 -6.27
C GLU A 105 -2.02 7.95 -5.60
N LEU A 106 -2.41 8.22 -4.35
CA LEU A 106 -3.43 7.46 -3.64
C LEU A 106 -4.77 7.47 -4.40
N SER A 107 -5.21 8.64 -4.86
CA SER A 107 -6.44 8.76 -5.64
C SER A 107 -6.36 7.98 -6.97
N SER A 108 -5.20 8.00 -7.64
CA SER A 108 -4.98 7.23 -8.87
C SER A 108 -5.05 5.71 -8.68
N LEU A 109 -4.89 5.24 -7.45
CA LEU A 109 -4.98 3.83 -7.06
C LEU A 109 -6.36 3.48 -6.44
N SER A 110 -7.34 4.39 -6.53
CA SER A 110 -8.66 4.27 -5.90
C SER A 110 -8.57 4.13 -4.36
N LEU A 111 -7.57 4.77 -3.75
CA LEU A 111 -7.34 4.81 -2.30
C LEU A 111 -7.72 6.17 -1.71
N ASP A 112 -8.79 6.80 -2.20
CA ASP A 112 -9.23 8.15 -1.81
C ASP A 112 -9.47 8.28 -0.30
N ASN A 113 -9.97 7.22 0.34
CA ASN A 113 -10.13 7.17 1.79
C ASN A 113 -8.81 7.42 2.53
N LEU A 114 -7.71 6.82 2.05
CA LEU A 114 -6.39 7.02 2.64
C LEU A 114 -5.86 8.43 2.37
N ALA A 115 -6.16 9.02 1.21
CA ALA A 115 -5.82 10.41 0.92
C ALA A 115 -6.52 11.38 1.88
N MET A 116 -7.84 11.23 2.07
CA MET A 116 -8.61 12.04 3.04
C MET A 116 -8.07 11.86 4.46
N ARG A 117 -7.81 10.62 4.88
CA ARG A 117 -7.25 10.35 6.21
C ARG A 117 -5.86 10.98 6.38
N LEU A 118 -5.02 10.98 5.35
CA LEU A 118 -3.71 11.62 5.40
C LEU A 118 -3.84 13.12 5.65
N GLU A 119 -4.77 13.77 4.98
CA GLU A 119 -5.07 15.19 5.18
C GLU A 119 -5.63 15.47 6.58
N ASP A 120 -6.68 14.76 6.97
CA ASP A 120 -7.43 15.03 8.20
C ASP A 120 -6.70 14.61 9.49
N SER A 121 -5.93 13.52 9.45
CA SER A 121 -5.32 12.94 10.66
C SER A 121 -3.83 13.24 10.81
N VAL A 122 -3.10 13.45 9.71
CA VAL A 122 -1.66 13.74 9.75
C VAL A 122 -1.41 15.22 9.45
N HIS A 123 -1.84 15.70 8.28
CA HIS A 123 -1.56 17.07 7.89
C HIS A 123 -2.22 18.09 8.82
N ARG A 124 -3.49 17.87 9.20
CA ARG A 124 -4.18 18.74 10.16
C ARG A 124 -3.45 18.85 11.49
N GLN A 125 -2.91 17.77 12.02
CA GLN A 125 -2.16 17.81 13.29
C GLN A 125 -0.85 18.59 13.15
N PHE A 126 -0.18 18.45 12.01
CA PHE A 126 0.98 19.28 11.69
C PHE A 126 0.64 20.77 11.55
N VAL A 127 -0.52 21.11 10.99
CA VAL A 127 -0.99 22.51 10.90
C VAL A 127 -1.27 23.07 12.28
N LEU A 128 -1.99 22.32 13.13
CA LEU A 128 -2.28 22.74 14.50
C LEU A 128 -0.99 22.90 15.32
N ALA A 129 -0.03 21.98 15.18
CA ALA A 129 1.28 22.10 15.84
C ALA A 129 2.06 23.33 15.33
N HIS A 130 1.94 23.66 14.05
CA HIS A 130 2.52 24.89 13.49
C HIS A 130 1.87 26.17 14.04
N GLN A 131 0.57 26.13 14.34
CA GLN A 131 -0.12 27.25 14.99
C GLN A 131 0.32 27.40 16.46
N ASP A 132 0.44 26.29 17.18
CA ASP A 132 0.88 26.31 18.59
C ASP A 132 2.33 26.79 18.73
N ILE A 133 3.25 26.39 17.84
CA ILE A 133 4.63 26.92 17.87
C ILE A 133 4.67 28.42 17.56
N LYS A 134 3.82 28.91 16.65
CA LYS A 134 3.69 30.33 16.37
C LYS A 134 3.16 31.08 17.59
N SER A 135 2.17 30.53 18.28
CA SER A 135 1.61 31.10 19.52
C SER A 135 2.67 31.18 20.61
N TYR A 136 3.45 30.12 20.81
CA TYR A 136 4.56 30.09 21.77
C TYR A 136 5.61 31.17 21.48
N LEU A 137 6.02 31.32 20.22
CA LEU A 137 7.04 32.31 19.86
C LEU A 137 6.60 33.77 20.07
N VAL A 138 5.29 34.04 20.07
CA VAL A 138 4.75 35.39 20.30
C VAL A 138 4.43 35.63 21.78
N ASN A 139 3.75 34.67 22.42
CA ASN A 139 3.16 34.85 23.76
C ASN A 139 3.93 34.12 24.87
N GLN A 140 4.91 33.27 24.53
CA GLN A 140 5.66 32.41 25.46
C GLN A 140 4.77 31.50 26.34
N GLU A 141 3.62 31.10 25.81
CA GLU A 141 2.65 30.20 26.46
C GLU A 141 3.21 28.76 26.55
N LYS A 142 3.84 28.40 27.68
CA LYS A 142 4.53 27.11 27.83
C LYS A 142 3.65 25.87 27.59
N ASN A 143 2.37 25.94 27.91
CA ASN A 143 1.41 24.85 27.64
C ASN A 143 1.33 24.49 26.15
N LYS A 144 1.69 25.41 25.25
CA LYS A 144 1.77 25.15 23.81
C LYS A 144 2.84 24.14 23.44
N LEU A 145 3.94 24.07 24.18
CA LEU A 145 4.99 23.09 23.91
C LEU A 145 4.49 21.66 24.20
N ASP A 146 3.74 21.48 25.29
CA ASP A 146 3.12 20.19 25.62
C ASP A 146 2.04 19.80 24.60
N ASP A 147 1.22 20.76 24.15
CA ASP A 147 0.24 20.56 23.08
C ASP A 147 0.92 20.07 21.79
N ILE A 148 2.05 20.67 21.41
CA ILE A 148 2.82 20.25 20.22
C ILE A 148 3.29 18.80 20.37
N VAL A 149 3.85 18.41 21.51
CA VAL A 149 4.30 17.02 21.75
C VAL A 149 3.14 16.03 21.59
N SER A 150 1.97 16.36 22.16
CA SER A 150 0.76 15.55 22.00
C SER A 150 0.36 15.38 20.53
N ARG A 151 0.39 16.47 19.74
CA ARG A 151 0.10 16.42 18.30
C ARG A 151 1.13 15.60 17.53
N LEU A 152 2.42 15.70 17.87
CA LEU A 152 3.46 14.90 17.23
C LEU A 152 3.29 13.40 17.48
N ASN A 153 2.74 13.01 18.63
CA ASN A 153 2.38 11.62 18.92
C ASN A 153 1.17 11.17 18.08
N GLN A 154 0.17 12.04 17.90
CA GLN A 154 -0.97 11.76 17.02
C GLN A 154 -0.55 11.64 15.55
N VAL A 155 0.37 12.49 15.08
CA VAL A 155 0.98 12.39 13.74
C VAL A 155 1.62 11.02 13.56
N TYR A 156 2.43 10.57 14.53
CA TYR A 156 3.10 9.28 14.46
C TYR A 156 2.09 8.13 14.38
N ALA A 157 1.13 8.10 15.30
CA ALA A 157 0.12 7.04 15.36
C ALA A 157 -0.74 6.99 14.08
N SER A 158 -1.16 8.16 13.58
CA SER A 158 -1.98 8.26 12.36
C SER A 158 -1.19 7.84 11.12
N THR A 159 0.07 8.27 11.01
CA THR A 159 0.96 7.86 9.92
C THR A 159 1.17 6.34 9.91
N GLN A 160 1.42 5.74 11.08
CA GLN A 160 1.54 4.28 11.21
C GLN A 160 0.26 3.55 10.82
N ASN A 161 -0.90 4.07 11.20
CA ASN A 161 -2.17 3.44 10.83
C ASN A 161 -2.41 3.46 9.31
N ILE A 162 -2.16 4.61 8.67
CA ILE A 162 -2.25 4.74 7.20
C ILE A 162 -1.26 3.78 6.53
N ASN A 163 -0.01 3.77 7.00
CA ASN A 163 1.03 2.88 6.50
C ASN A 163 0.63 1.40 6.58
N ASN A 164 0.14 0.94 7.72
CA ASN A 164 -0.32 -0.44 7.89
C ASN A 164 -1.47 -0.78 6.95
N THR A 165 -2.35 0.19 6.66
CA THR A 165 -3.42 0.00 5.69
C THR A 165 -2.85 -0.14 4.28
N LEU A 166 -1.88 0.69 3.87
CA LEU A 166 -1.18 0.57 2.58
C LEU A 166 -0.51 -0.80 2.42
N ILE A 167 0.23 -1.26 3.43
CA ILE A 167 0.87 -2.57 3.40
C ILE A 167 -0.16 -3.70 3.28
N LYS A 168 -1.30 -3.58 3.97
CA LYS A 168 -2.40 -4.53 3.83
C LYS A 168 -2.99 -4.53 2.43
N GLU A 169 -3.19 -3.37 1.81
CA GLU A 169 -3.67 -3.28 0.42
C GLU A 169 -2.68 -3.90 -0.57
N ALA A 170 -1.38 -3.66 -0.40
CA ALA A 170 -0.36 -4.33 -1.20
C ALA A 170 -0.41 -5.87 -1.03
N HIS A 171 -0.62 -6.35 0.20
CA HIS A 171 -0.76 -7.78 0.47
C HIS A 171 -2.06 -8.36 -0.14
N ASN A 172 -3.19 -7.66 -0.03
CA ASN A 172 -4.45 -8.09 -0.64
C ASN A 172 -4.31 -8.23 -2.16
N LYS A 173 -3.67 -7.25 -2.82
CA LYS A 173 -3.36 -7.34 -4.26
C LYS A 173 -2.48 -8.56 -4.58
N LYS A 174 -1.47 -8.83 -3.76
CA LYS A 174 -0.63 -10.04 -3.92
C LYS A 174 -1.44 -11.33 -3.85
N GLU A 175 -2.33 -11.44 -2.87
CA GLU A 175 -3.18 -12.61 -2.68
C GLU A 175 -4.17 -12.77 -3.84
N GLU A 176 -4.73 -11.66 -4.35
CA GLU A 176 -5.55 -11.67 -5.56
C GLU A 176 -4.78 -12.17 -6.80
N ILE A 177 -3.49 -11.86 -6.92
CA ILE A 177 -2.64 -12.39 -8.02
C ILE A 177 -2.40 -13.89 -7.84
N LEU A 178 -1.93 -14.30 -6.66
CA LEU A 178 -1.57 -15.69 -6.38
C LEU A 178 -2.76 -16.64 -6.53
N HIS A 179 -3.96 -16.10 -6.36
CA HIS A 179 -5.17 -16.89 -6.20
C HIS A 179 -6.36 -16.41 -7.02
N GLY A 180 -6.20 -15.49 -7.96
CA GLY A 180 -7.30 -14.90 -8.72
C GLY A 180 -8.17 -15.92 -9.45
N ASP A 181 -7.54 -16.98 -9.96
CA ASP A 181 -8.19 -18.07 -10.69
C ASP A 181 -8.65 -19.21 -9.77
N THR A 182 -8.36 -19.16 -8.47
CA THR A 182 -8.67 -20.25 -7.55
C THR A 182 -9.31 -19.80 -6.24
N GLU A 183 -10.34 -20.50 -5.79
CA GLU A 183 -10.96 -20.31 -4.48
C GLU A 183 -10.61 -21.45 -3.54
N LYS A 184 -10.64 -21.18 -2.23
CA LYS A 184 -10.46 -22.24 -1.23
C LYS A 184 -11.59 -23.25 -1.36
N LEU A 185 -11.25 -24.54 -1.27
CA LEU A 185 -12.21 -25.62 -1.23
C LEU A 185 -13.11 -25.43 0.00
N SER A 186 -14.42 -25.51 -0.21
CA SER A 186 -15.43 -25.36 0.81
C SER A 186 -16.63 -26.21 0.45
N ILE A 187 -17.54 -26.41 1.42
CA ILE A 187 -18.79 -27.14 1.18
C ILE A 187 -19.62 -26.50 0.06
N TRP A 188 -19.47 -25.18 -0.15
CA TRP A 188 -20.25 -24.40 -1.11
C TRP A 188 -19.74 -24.44 -2.55
N ASN A 189 -18.57 -25.04 -2.81
CA ASN A 189 -17.96 -25.07 -4.14
C ASN A 189 -17.40 -26.45 -4.51
N LEU A 190 -17.87 -27.50 -3.84
CA LEU A 190 -17.50 -28.89 -4.16
C LEU A 190 -17.84 -29.27 -5.61
N ASP A 191 -18.91 -28.69 -6.17
CA ASP A 191 -19.36 -28.89 -7.55
C ASP A 191 -18.37 -28.38 -8.60
N LYS A 192 -17.54 -27.40 -8.24
CA LYS A 192 -16.49 -26.84 -9.10
C LYS A 192 -15.14 -27.52 -8.91
N ALA A 193 -15.02 -28.42 -7.93
CA ALA A 193 -13.76 -29.08 -7.63
C ALA A 193 -13.51 -30.26 -8.61
N PRO A 194 -12.36 -30.32 -9.30
CA PRO A 194 -11.96 -31.52 -10.01
C PRO A 194 -11.96 -32.73 -9.06
N ASN A 195 -12.45 -33.89 -9.53
CA ASN A 195 -12.55 -35.11 -8.72
C ASN A 195 -11.22 -35.50 -8.03
N TRP A 196 -10.08 -35.21 -8.65
CA TRP A 196 -8.78 -35.46 -8.03
C TRP A 196 -8.52 -34.60 -6.78
N ILE A 197 -8.96 -33.33 -6.78
CA ILE A 197 -8.83 -32.43 -5.63
C ILE A 197 -9.73 -32.91 -4.49
N LEU A 198 -10.95 -33.35 -4.82
CA LEU A 198 -11.86 -33.94 -3.84
C LEU A 198 -11.29 -35.23 -3.23
N PHE A 199 -10.67 -36.07 -4.03
CA PHE A 199 -10.00 -37.28 -3.55
C PHE A 199 -8.85 -36.94 -2.58
N VAL A 200 -8.00 -35.97 -2.91
CA VAL A 200 -6.92 -35.51 -2.03
C VAL A 200 -7.48 -34.87 -0.75
N ALA A 201 -8.60 -34.16 -0.83
CA ALA A 201 -9.25 -33.53 0.31
C ALA A 201 -9.64 -34.53 1.41
N ILE A 202 -9.99 -35.77 1.06
CA ILE A 202 -10.33 -36.84 2.01
C ILE A 202 -9.15 -37.17 2.94
N PHE A 203 -7.92 -37.06 2.44
CA PHE A 203 -6.70 -37.40 3.16
C PHE A 203 -5.93 -36.18 3.67
N HIS A 204 -6.43 -34.97 3.41
CA HIS A 204 -5.78 -33.73 3.84
C HIS A 204 -6.23 -33.35 5.26
N SER A 205 -5.30 -33.03 6.14
CA SER A 205 -5.61 -32.63 7.54
C SER A 205 -6.38 -31.31 7.64
N THR A 206 -6.30 -30.48 6.59
CA THR A 206 -7.00 -29.19 6.48
C THR A 206 -7.54 -29.01 5.05
N PRO A 207 -8.62 -29.71 4.67
CA PRO A 207 -9.09 -29.73 3.27
C PRO A 207 -9.49 -28.34 2.75
N ASN A 208 -9.90 -27.43 3.64
CA ASN A 208 -10.24 -26.04 3.31
C ASN A 208 -9.03 -25.18 2.88
N ASN A 209 -7.81 -25.71 2.96
CA ASN A 209 -6.60 -25.05 2.43
C ASN A 209 -6.32 -25.45 0.98
N LEU A 210 -6.96 -26.51 0.46
CA LEU A 210 -6.89 -26.84 -0.96
C LEU A 210 -7.59 -25.75 -1.77
N ARG A 211 -7.13 -25.49 -2.99
CA ARG A 211 -7.72 -24.48 -3.87
C ARG A 211 -8.25 -25.12 -5.14
N ILE A 212 -9.40 -24.64 -5.60
CA ILE A 212 -10.09 -25.12 -6.80
C ILE A 212 -10.30 -23.97 -7.79
N PRO A 213 -10.45 -24.23 -9.10
CA PRO A 213 -10.74 -23.19 -10.08
C PRO A 213 -12.03 -22.44 -9.76
N ARG A 214 -12.04 -21.10 -9.86
CA ARG A 214 -13.26 -20.28 -9.64
C ARG A 214 -14.30 -20.44 -10.76
N SER A 215 -13.87 -20.75 -11.97
CA SER A 215 -14.71 -20.94 -13.15
C SER A 215 -14.06 -21.94 -14.13
N PHE A 216 -14.86 -22.86 -14.67
CA PHE A 216 -14.51 -23.67 -15.85
C PHE A 216 -14.80 -22.90 -17.14
#